data_AF-A0A830G1W8-F1
#
_entry.id   AF-A0A830G1W8-F1
#
_cell.length_a   1.000
_cell.length_b   1.000
_cell.length_c   1.000
_cell.angle_alpha   90.00
_cell.angle_beta   90.00
_cell.angle_gamma   90.00
#
_symmetry.space_group_name_H-M   'P 1'
#
loop_
_entity.id
_entity.type
_entity.pdbx_description
1 polymer ?
#
loop_
_entity_poly.entity_id
_entity_poly.type
_entity_poly.pdbx_seq_one_letter_code
_entity_poly.pdbx_strand_id
1 'polypeptide(L)'
;MRELFAETADHFEHEILALEIADDHVHLFVQTDSKHSPADIARQFKSYSGNHLLERYPEIRESYFWGGGFWKVGYYVGTTGAVSEEVVERYIEETEH
;
A
#
# COMPACT_ATOMS: atom_id res chain seq x y z
N MET A 1 7.36 -3.98 -6.70
CA MET A 1 6.42 -3.41 -5.72
C MET A 1 5.04 -3.19 -6.32
N ARG A 2 4.90 -2.50 -7.47
CA ARG A 2 3.60 -2.40 -8.18
C ARG A 2 2.89 -3.75 -8.36
N GLU A 3 3.62 -4.75 -8.86
CA GLU A 3 3.10 -6.12 -9.03
C GLU A 3 2.63 -6.73 -7.69
N LEU A 4 3.43 -6.64 -6.62
CA LEU A 4 3.04 -7.14 -5.30
C LEU A 4 1.76 -6.50 -4.77
N PHE A 5 1.54 -5.21 -5.04
CA PHE A 5 0.30 -4.53 -4.65
C PHE A 5 -0.88 -4.94 -5.52
N ALA A 6 -0.68 -5.11 -6.82
CA ALA A 6 -1.72 -5.67 -7.69
C ALA A 6 -2.11 -7.09 -7.25
N GLU A 7 -1.15 -7.96 -6.94
CA GLU A 7 -1.37 -9.30 -6.40
C GLU A 7 -2.08 -9.27 -5.05
N THR A 8 -1.69 -8.34 -4.16
CA THR A 8 -2.37 -8.17 -2.87
C THR A 8 -3.82 -7.76 -3.07
N ALA A 9 -4.07 -6.80 -3.97
CA ALA A 9 -5.41 -6.32 -4.24
C ALA A 9 -6.30 -7.44 -4.81
N ASP A 10 -5.81 -8.20 -5.78
CA ASP A 10 -6.51 -9.37 -6.33
C ASP A 10 -6.80 -10.42 -5.25
N HIS A 11 -5.79 -10.76 -4.43
CA HIS A 11 -5.93 -11.78 -3.40
C HIS A 11 -6.96 -11.45 -2.32
N PHE A 12 -7.13 -10.16 -2.01
CA PHE A 12 -8.03 -9.68 -0.96
C PHE A 12 -9.27 -8.95 -1.47
N GLU A 13 -9.56 -9.05 -2.77
CA GLU A 13 -10.74 -8.46 -3.42
C GLU A 13 -10.81 -6.92 -3.27
N HIS A 14 -9.67 -6.24 -3.35
CA HIS A 14 -9.58 -4.78 -3.42
C HIS A 14 -9.40 -4.31 -4.87
N GLU A 15 -9.81 -3.08 -5.15
CA GLU A 15 -9.50 -2.39 -6.40
C GLU A 15 -8.56 -1.22 -6.13
N ILE A 16 -7.38 -1.21 -6.77
CA ILE A 16 -6.45 -0.08 -6.70
C ILE A 16 -6.86 0.93 -7.77
N LEU A 17 -7.35 2.09 -7.33
CA LEU A 17 -7.75 3.19 -8.21
C LEU A 17 -6.56 4.07 -8.58
N ALA A 18 -5.60 4.25 -7.67
CA ALA A 18 -4.35 4.95 -7.91
C ALA A 18 -3.23 4.39 -7.03
N LEU A 19 -2.00 4.40 -7.56
CA LEU A 19 -0.80 3.95 -6.87
C LEU A 19 0.39 4.82 -7.27
N GLU A 20 0.96 5.50 -6.29
CA GLU A 20 2.22 6.22 -6.42
C GLU A 20 3.27 5.62 -5.49
N ILE A 21 4.48 5.45 -6.00
CA ILE A 21 5.61 4.87 -5.26
C ILE A 21 6.74 5.88 -5.27
N ALA A 22 6.97 6.51 -4.11
CA ALA A 22 8.12 7.35 -3.85
C ALA A 22 9.28 6.51 -3.28
N ASP A 23 10.44 7.16 -3.12
CA ASP A 23 11.65 6.49 -2.62
C ASP A 23 11.53 6.05 -1.15
N ASP A 24 10.73 6.74 -0.34
CA ASP A 24 10.60 6.50 1.10
C ASP A 24 9.17 6.17 1.58
N HIS A 25 8.16 6.30 0.72
CA HIS A 25 6.76 6.01 1.03
C HIS A 25 5.92 5.63 -0.20
N VAL A 26 4.68 5.18 0.05
CA VAL A 26 3.73 4.83 -1.01
C VAL A 26 2.36 5.40 -0.68
N HIS A 27 1.74 6.00 -1.69
CA HIS A 27 0.35 6.41 -1.71
C HIS A 27 -0.51 5.36 -2.45
N LEU A 28 -1.50 4.83 -1.76
CA LEU A 28 -2.47 3.86 -2.27
C LEU A 28 -3.88 4.43 -2.15
N PHE A 29 -4.58 4.55 -3.28
CA PHE A 29 -6.01 4.81 -3.29
C PHE A 29 -6.77 3.54 -3.67
N VAL A 30 -7.56 3.03 -2.73
CA VAL A 30 -8.13 1.69 -2.80
C VAL A 30 -9.65 1.77 -2.58
N GLN A 31 -10.40 1.15 -3.48
CA GLN A 31 -11.80 0.80 -3.26
C GLN A 31 -11.87 -0.60 -2.65
N THR A 32 -12.67 -0.75 -1.60
CA THR A 32 -12.77 -1.97 -0.79
C THR A 32 -14.21 -2.17 -0.32
N ASP A 33 -14.57 -3.41 0.00
CA ASP A 33 -15.79 -3.71 0.76
C ASP A 33 -15.68 -3.18 2.21
N SER A 34 -16.78 -2.66 2.73
CA SER A 34 -16.94 -2.18 4.11
C SER A 34 -16.64 -3.21 5.22
N LYS A 35 -16.58 -4.51 4.88
CA LYS A 35 -16.16 -5.59 5.79
C LYS A 35 -14.71 -5.47 6.23
N HIS A 36 -13.86 -4.77 5.46
CA HIS A 36 -12.46 -4.57 5.78
C HIS A 36 -12.23 -3.27 6.55
N SER A 37 -11.60 -3.38 7.72
CA SER A 37 -11.17 -2.19 8.45
C SER A 37 -9.97 -1.53 7.75
N PRO A 38 -9.80 -0.20 7.88
CA PRO A 38 -8.59 0.49 7.40
C PRO A 38 -7.28 -0.14 7.87
N ALA A 39 -7.24 -0.60 9.13
CA ALA A 39 -6.08 -1.27 9.71
C ALA A 39 -5.80 -2.61 9.01
N ASP A 40 -6.84 -3.37 8.68
CA ASP A 40 -6.71 -4.63 7.97
C ASP A 40 -6.19 -4.43 6.56
N ILE A 41 -6.67 -3.42 5.84
CA ILE A 41 -6.22 -3.09 4.47
C ILE A 41 -4.74 -2.71 4.51
N ALA A 42 -4.36 -1.78 5.39
CA ALA A 42 -2.97 -1.39 5.56
C ALA A 42 -2.08 -2.59 5.92
N ARG A 43 -2.54 -3.48 6.81
CA ARG A 43 -1.83 -4.72 7.16
C ARG A 43 -1.65 -5.63 5.94
N GLN A 44 -2.68 -5.84 5.14
CA GLN A 44 -2.62 -6.71 3.96
C GLN A 44 -1.55 -6.22 2.97
N PHE A 45 -1.62 -4.96 2.55
CA PHE A 45 -0.63 -4.37 1.63
C PHE A 45 0.79 -4.36 2.20
N LYS A 46 0.96 -3.93 3.45
CA LYS A 46 2.30 -3.82 4.06
C LYS A 46 2.91 -5.18 4.33
N SER A 47 2.17 -6.11 4.94
CA SER A 47 2.72 -7.42 5.28
C SER A 47 3.02 -8.25 4.04
N TYR A 48 2.12 -8.29 3.05
CA TYR A 48 2.32 -9.08 1.84
C TYR A 48 3.54 -8.60 1.05
N SER A 49 3.61 -7.31 0.77
CA SER A 49 4.74 -6.72 0.03
C SER A 49 6.05 -6.76 0.80
N GLY A 50 6.02 -6.45 2.10
CA GLY A 50 7.20 -6.42 2.95
C GLY A 50 7.83 -7.81 3.09
N ASN A 51 7.01 -8.84 3.31
CA ASN A 51 7.50 -10.20 3.41
C ASN A 51 8.10 -10.67 2.08
N HIS A 52 7.40 -10.49 0.96
CA HIS A 52 7.93 -10.88 -0.36
C HIS A 52 9.25 -10.17 -0.71
N LEU A 53 9.39 -8.89 -0.38
CA LEU A 53 10.63 -8.15 -0.61
C LEU A 53 11.77 -8.66 0.26
N LEU A 54 11.53 -8.88 1.55
CA LEU A 54 12.57 -9.38 2.47
C LEU A 54 12.95 -10.84 2.23
N GLU A 55 12.03 -11.66 1.70
CA GLU A 55 12.33 -13.02 1.25
C GLU A 55 13.16 -13.03 -0.03
N ARG A 56 12.89 -12.10 -0.96
CA ARG A 56 13.62 -11.96 -2.22
C ARG A 56 15.02 -11.34 -2.03
N TYR A 57 15.17 -10.46 -1.05
CA TYR A 57 16.40 -9.73 -0.76
C TYR A 57 16.81 -9.91 0.71
N PRO A 58 17.17 -11.14 1.13
CA PRO A 58 17.51 -11.44 2.53
C PRO A 58 18.69 -10.60 3.05
N GLU A 59 19.60 -10.17 2.17
CA GLU A 59 20.70 -9.28 2.50
C GLU A 59 20.22 -7.93 3.03
N ILE A 60 19.14 -7.37 2.46
CA ILE A 60 18.58 -6.08 2.87
C ILE A 60 17.96 -6.20 4.28
N ARG A 61 17.31 -7.34 4.56
CA ARG A 61 16.69 -7.61 5.87
C ARG A 61 17.70 -7.53 7.01
N GLU A 62 18.87 -8.14 6.82
CA GLU A 62 19.93 -8.16 7.82
C GLU A 62 20.64 -6.79 7.92
N SER A 63 20.97 -6.16 6.78
CA SER A 63 21.83 -4.97 6.77
C SER A 63 21.12 -3.65 7.04
N TYR A 64 19.84 -3.51 6.66
CA TYR A 64 19.10 -2.24 6.79
C TYR A 64 18.00 -2.29 7.83
N PHE A 65 17.37 -3.44 8.01
CA PHE A 65 16.22 -3.59 8.90
C PHE A 65 16.56 -4.27 10.23
N TRP A 66 17.81 -4.71 10.43
CA TRP A 66 18.27 -5.37 11.66
C TRP A 66 17.39 -6.59 12.03
N GLY A 67 16.91 -7.33 11.02
CA GLY A 67 15.95 -8.42 11.18
C GLY A 67 14.48 -7.99 11.37
N GLY A 68 14.19 -6.70 11.30
CA GLY A 68 12.85 -6.11 11.39
C GLY A 68 12.05 -6.14 10.08
N GLY A 69 10.92 -5.43 10.09
CA GLY A 69 10.02 -5.32 8.93
C GLY A 69 10.40 -4.21 7.96
N PHE A 70 10.07 -4.41 6.68
CA PHE A 70 10.35 -3.47 5.60
C PHE A 70 9.65 -2.11 5.78
N TRP A 71 8.39 -2.14 6.23
CA TRP A 71 7.59 -0.94 6.44
C TRP A 71 7.66 -0.45 7.88
N LYS A 72 7.59 0.88 8.07
CA LYS A 72 7.31 1.47 9.39
C LYS A 72 6.00 0.90 9.97
N VAL A 73 5.88 0.81 11.30
CA VAL A 73 4.68 0.27 11.95
C VAL A 73 3.43 1.08 11.63
N GLY A 74 3.53 2.42 11.67
CA GLY A 74 2.43 3.33 11.40
C GLY A 74 1.94 3.34 9.95
N TYR A 75 0.74 3.84 9.73
CA TYR A 75 0.14 4.14 8.43
C TYR A 75 -0.78 5.35 8.57
N TYR A 76 -1.06 6.03 7.47
CA TYR A 76 -2.08 7.06 7.38
C TYR A 76 -3.27 6.53 6.58
N VAL A 77 -4.48 6.93 6.98
CA VAL A 77 -5.70 6.63 6.22
C VAL A 77 -6.65 7.82 6.28
N GLY A 78 -7.21 8.15 5.12
CA GLY A 78 -8.31 9.09 4.97
C GLY A 78 -9.40 8.44 4.12
N THR A 79 -10.66 8.76 4.41
CA THR A 79 -11.78 8.39 3.55
C THR A 79 -12.21 9.60 2.74
N THR A 80 -12.54 9.38 1.48
CA THR A 80 -13.23 10.37 0.63
C THR A 80 -14.67 9.90 0.40
N GLY A 81 -15.56 10.83 0.06
CA GLY A 81 -16.96 10.54 -0.24
C GLY A 81 -17.14 9.75 -1.55
N ALA A 82 -18.33 9.82 -2.16
CA ALA A 82 -18.62 9.14 -3.42
C ALA A 82 -17.49 9.38 -4.44
N VAL A 83 -16.90 8.29 -4.92
CA VAL A 83 -15.72 8.32 -5.79
C VAL A 83 -16.18 8.66 -7.21
N SER A 84 -15.88 9.87 -7.67
CA SER A 84 -15.97 10.26 -9.07
C SER A 84 -14.58 10.27 -9.71
N GLU A 85 -14.51 10.32 -11.04
CA GLU A 85 -13.25 10.47 -11.79
C GLU A 85 -12.45 11.69 -11.31
N GLU A 86 -13.14 12.79 -10.95
CA GLU A 86 -12.51 13.99 -10.40
C GLU A 86 -11.86 13.77 -9.02
N VAL A 87 -12.35 12.80 -8.23
CA VAL A 87 -11.75 12.45 -6.94
C VAL A 87 -10.46 11.66 -7.13
N VAL A 88 -10.41 10.81 -8.16
CA VAL A 88 -9.20 10.07 -8.54
C VAL A 88 -8.16 11.06 -9.07
N GLU A 89 -8.54 11.98 -9.96
CA GLU A 89 -7.66 13.04 -10.46
C GLU A 89 -7.10 13.90 -9.33
N ARG A 90 -7.95 14.37 -8.41
CA ARG A 90 -7.49 15.17 -7.26
C ARG A 90 -6.54 14.40 -6.35
N TYR A 91 -6.78 13.10 -6.13
CA TYR A 91 -5.85 12.28 -5.35
C TYR A 91 -4.47 12.25 -5.99
N ILE A 92 -4.40 12.01 -7.30
CA ILE A 92 -3.15 12.01 -8.07
C ILE A 92 -2.47 13.38 -7.97
N GLU A 93 -3.20 14.49 -8.11
CA GLU A 93 -2.64 15.84 -7.98
C GLU A 93 -2.11 16.16 -6.57
N GLU A 94 -2.74 15.64 -5.51
CA GLU A 94 -2.33 15.88 -4.12
C GLU A 94 -1.12 15.04 -3.70
N THR A 95 -0.83 13.94 -4.42
CA THR A 95 0.22 12.98 -4.03
C THR A 95 1.55 13.19 -4.77
N GLU A 96 1.54 13.80 -5.95
CA GLU A 96 2.75 14.18 -6.71
C GLU A 96 3.53 15.34 -6.03
N HIS A 97 4.33 15.04 -4.99
CA HIS A 97 5.16 16.01 -4.26
C HIS A 97 6.58 15.51 -3.91
#